data_AF-A0A327ZHR5-F1
#
_entry.id   AF-A0A327ZHR5-F1
#
_cell.length_a   1.000
_cell.length_b   1.000
_cell.length_c   1.000
_cell.angle_alpha   90.00
_cell.angle_beta   90.00
_cell.angle_gamma   90.00
#
_symmetry.space_group_name_H-M   'P 1'
#
loop_
_entity.id
_entity.type
_entity.pdbx_description
1 polymer ?
#
loop_
_entity_poly.entity_id
_entity_poly.type
_entity_poly.pdbx_seq_one_letter_code
_entity_poly.pdbx_strand_id
1 'polypeptide(L)'
;MKALLAFVVFAIALLAAPAPAYAHAGGLTATDSRSRVVAVTPAVPGLRVATIENGARIRLVNGTGSSVVPGAGGGPAVPAAIAPGKDVTWIDTRVTPDGRRIAAGQSVDWTMPLDVGGTTVLVSGVLTGEQPPIPLVWWVSAVLVAAAVILAARRLTRGDVLLCSAGLVAAGASIAHVAGSTLAVESAPPAGTFLSAAGINLLAWPLIIGGAVTAFRGRPAGVLAVCGGAALTAVFVLPDVTSFHRAVLPFAGPAIVERILVVLALSLGAGVAVAGSGVLRTLARQPTALLLVGILVLGGCTRATPVEAVPSTCGSAAPDAVPLNVALREGRAEPAPHRVSVATGSPVLLGVSADVPTEVHVHGYDLVYPVQAGQPACVLFVADRAGLFDVEAHPETLLLQIEVR
;
A
#
# COMPACT_ATOMS: atom_id res chain seq x y z
N MET A 1 16.99 -2.56 -32.32
CA MET A 1 15.58 -2.14 -32.55
C MET A 1 14.56 -2.90 -31.68
N LYS A 2 14.41 -4.23 -31.79
CA LYS A 2 13.33 -4.97 -31.08
C LYS A 2 13.31 -4.85 -29.55
N ALA A 3 14.46 -4.77 -28.89
CA ALA A 3 14.52 -4.61 -27.43
C ALA A 3 14.23 -3.18 -26.95
N LEU A 4 14.58 -2.17 -27.75
CA LEU A 4 14.23 -0.78 -27.48
C LEU A 4 12.71 -0.58 -27.63
N LEU A 5 12.13 -1.19 -28.67
CA LEU A 5 10.68 -1.21 -28.88
C LEU A 5 9.95 -1.92 -27.72
N ALA A 6 10.46 -3.06 -27.25
CA ALA A 6 9.88 -3.76 -26.10
C ALA A 6 9.94 -2.92 -24.80
N PHE A 7 11.03 -2.18 -24.59
CA PHE A 7 11.15 -1.25 -23.46
C PHE A 7 10.16 -0.08 -23.57
N VAL A 8 10.02 0.51 -24.76
CA VAL A 8 9.04 1.59 -25.00
C VAL A 8 7.61 1.10 -24.83
N VAL A 9 7.28 -0.08 -25.34
CA VAL A 9 5.94 -0.69 -25.16
C VAL A 9 5.68 -1.02 -23.70
N PHE A 10 6.66 -1.55 -22.97
CA PHE A 10 6.56 -1.77 -21.53
C PHE A 10 6.34 -0.46 -20.77
N ALA A 11 7.08 0.61 -21.11
CA ALA A 11 6.92 1.93 -20.52
C ALA A 11 5.52 2.54 -20.79
N ILE A 12 4.98 2.36 -22.01
CA ILE A 12 3.64 2.82 -22.36
C ILE A 12 2.56 2.02 -21.62
N ALA A 13 2.71 0.69 -21.53
CA ALA A 13 1.79 -0.16 -20.77
C ALA A 13 1.81 0.17 -19.27
N LEU A 14 2.97 0.57 -18.73
CA LEU A 14 3.11 1.03 -17.35
C LEU A 14 2.35 2.33 -17.05
N LEU A 15 2.34 3.28 -18.00
CA LEU A 15 1.59 4.54 -17.85
C LEU A 15 0.06 4.33 -17.85
N ALA A 16 -0.41 3.14 -18.26
CA ALA A 16 -1.81 2.79 -18.36
C ALA A 16 -2.31 1.85 -17.23
N ALA A 17 -1.44 1.40 -16.32
CA ALA A 17 -1.82 0.50 -15.24
C ALA A 17 -2.52 1.25 -14.09
N PRO A 18 -3.63 0.72 -13.53
CA PRO A 18 -4.26 1.31 -12.35
C PRO A 18 -3.31 1.28 -11.14
N ALA A 19 -3.39 2.32 -10.30
CA ALA A 19 -2.54 2.46 -9.11
C ALA A 19 -2.74 1.25 -8.17
N PRO A 20 -1.67 0.57 -7.73
CA PRO A 20 -1.80 -0.53 -6.77
C PRO A 20 -2.45 -0.05 -5.47
N ALA A 21 -3.24 -0.93 -4.84
CA ALA A 21 -3.88 -0.67 -3.55
C ALA A 21 -2.85 -0.25 -2.49
N TYR A 22 -3.14 0.85 -1.82
CA TYR A 22 -2.28 1.53 -0.85
C TYR A 22 -1.95 0.65 0.38
N ALA A 23 -0.75 0.07 0.41
CA ALA A 23 -0.17 -0.57 1.60
C ALA A 23 1.32 -0.20 1.82
N HIS A 24 1.78 0.90 1.21
CA HIS A 24 3.14 1.40 1.37
C HIS A 24 3.26 2.31 2.60
N ALA A 25 4.39 2.22 3.31
CA ALA A 25 4.79 3.12 4.40
C ALA A 25 3.72 3.40 5.47
N GLY A 26 3.06 2.36 6.01
CA GLY A 26 2.08 2.54 7.09
C GLY A 26 0.82 3.34 6.68
N GLY A 27 0.53 3.37 5.37
CA GLY A 27 -0.59 4.13 4.80
C GLY A 27 -0.27 5.59 4.51
N LEU A 28 1.00 5.99 4.57
CA LEU A 28 1.43 7.33 4.19
C LEU A 28 1.48 7.50 2.67
N THR A 29 1.08 8.69 2.22
CA THR A 29 1.08 9.07 0.81
C THR A 29 2.07 10.22 0.57
N ALA A 30 2.63 10.29 -0.63
CA ALA A 30 3.46 11.41 -1.04
C ALA A 30 2.58 12.63 -1.39
N THR A 31 2.92 13.80 -0.86
CA THR A 31 2.12 15.03 -0.97
C THR A 31 2.96 16.21 -1.49
N ASP A 32 2.30 17.35 -1.71
CA ASP A 32 2.95 18.59 -2.16
C ASP A 32 3.05 19.64 -1.03
N SER A 33 2.64 19.28 0.18
CA SER A 33 2.66 20.21 1.32
C SER A 33 2.91 19.49 2.64
N ARG A 34 3.43 20.23 3.62
CA ARG A 34 3.63 19.79 5.00
C ARG A 34 2.63 20.48 5.91
N SER A 35 2.12 19.77 6.91
CA SER A 35 1.32 20.36 7.99
C SER A 35 2.14 20.53 9.25
N ARG A 36 1.93 21.65 9.96
CA ARG A 36 2.55 21.89 11.27
C ARG A 36 1.57 22.56 12.23
N VAL A 37 1.50 22.06 13.47
CA VAL A 37 0.88 22.79 14.58
C VAL A 37 1.67 24.06 14.86
N VAL A 38 0.98 25.19 14.99
CA VAL A 38 1.56 26.50 15.31
C VAL A 38 1.28 26.86 16.77
N ALA A 39 0.05 26.69 17.23
CA ALA A 39 -0.36 27.09 18.57
C ALA A 39 -1.49 26.22 19.13
N VAL A 40 -1.61 26.20 20.45
CA VAL A 40 -2.73 25.62 21.21
C VAL A 40 -3.24 26.72 22.14
N THR A 41 -4.50 27.12 22.01
CA THR A 41 -5.03 28.32 22.69
C THR A 41 -6.41 28.08 23.30
N PRO A 42 -6.61 28.31 24.62
CA PRO A 42 -5.58 28.66 25.61
C PRO A 42 -4.58 27.50 25.81
N ALA A 43 -3.38 27.82 26.30
CA ALA A 43 -2.42 26.79 26.66
C ALA A 43 -2.93 26.01 27.89
N VAL A 44 -3.02 24.68 27.77
CA VAL A 44 -3.45 23.80 28.86
C VAL A 44 -2.25 23.01 29.38
N PRO A 45 -1.87 23.12 30.67
CA PRO A 45 -0.79 22.34 31.24
C PRO A 45 -1.01 20.84 31.07
N GLY A 46 0.00 20.14 30.55
CA GLY A 46 -0.05 18.69 30.30
C GLY A 46 -0.63 18.30 28.93
N LEU A 47 -1.29 19.20 28.21
CA LEU A 47 -1.75 18.93 26.84
C LEU A 47 -0.64 19.22 25.84
N ARG A 48 -0.25 18.22 25.04
CA ARG A 48 0.70 18.41 23.93
C ARG A 48 0.07 17.92 22.64
N VAL A 49 0.13 18.76 21.61
CA VAL A 49 -0.40 18.46 20.29
C VAL A 49 0.68 18.75 19.25
N ALA A 50 0.94 17.79 18.38
CA ALA A 50 1.92 17.92 17.30
C ALA A 50 1.42 17.22 16.05
N THR A 51 1.82 17.71 14.88
CA THR A 51 1.77 16.95 13.63
C THR A 51 2.98 16.03 13.55
N ILE A 52 2.78 14.80 13.11
CA ILE A 52 3.83 13.82 12.82
C ILE A 52 3.77 13.42 11.35
N GLU A 53 4.78 12.71 10.85
CA GLU A 53 4.74 12.11 9.51
C GLU A 53 4.47 13.16 8.41
N ASN A 54 5.20 14.27 8.49
CA ASN A 54 5.05 15.45 7.63
C ASN A 54 3.66 16.12 7.65
N GLY A 55 2.84 15.81 8.66
CA GLY A 55 1.50 16.34 8.80
C GLY A 55 0.39 15.39 8.40
N ALA A 56 0.70 14.18 7.95
CA ALA A 56 -0.32 13.17 7.60
C ALA A 56 -1.18 12.80 8.83
N ARG A 57 -0.59 12.83 10.03
CA ARG A 57 -1.28 12.54 11.29
C ARG A 57 -1.03 13.62 12.32
N ILE A 58 -1.94 13.68 13.28
CA ILE A 58 -1.78 14.41 14.52
C ILE A 58 -1.46 13.43 15.64
N ARG A 59 -0.57 13.83 16.55
CA ARG A 59 -0.28 13.18 17.82
C ARG A 59 -0.77 14.07 18.95
N LEU A 60 -1.58 13.53 19.83
CA LEU A 60 -2.05 14.19 21.04
C LEU A 60 -1.63 13.38 22.26
N VAL A 61 -0.89 14.02 23.16
CA VAL A 61 -0.54 13.49 24.47
C VAL A 61 -1.38 14.22 25.52
N ASN A 62 -2.29 13.49 26.14
CA ASN A 62 -3.15 14.03 27.19
C ASN A 62 -2.52 13.80 28.57
N GLY A 63 -1.64 14.70 29.01
CA GLY A 63 -1.12 14.74 30.37
C GLY A 63 -1.98 15.54 31.36
N THR A 64 -3.22 15.87 30.99
CA THR A 64 -4.15 16.62 31.85
C THR A 64 -4.90 15.67 32.81
N GLY A 65 -5.68 16.23 33.73
CA GLY A 65 -6.56 15.46 34.62
C GLY A 65 -7.94 15.12 34.01
N SER A 66 -8.22 15.55 32.78
CA SER A 66 -9.54 15.44 32.15
C SER A 66 -9.45 14.76 30.78
N SER A 67 -10.56 14.17 30.33
CA SER A 67 -10.64 13.67 28.96
C SER A 67 -10.62 14.83 27.96
N VAL A 68 -9.94 14.62 26.84
CA VAL A 68 -9.87 15.56 25.71
C VAL A 68 -10.75 15.03 24.58
N VAL A 69 -11.69 15.84 24.10
CA VAL A 69 -12.64 15.49 23.04
C VAL A 69 -12.35 16.36 21.82
N PRO A 70 -11.84 15.80 20.71
CA PRO A 70 -11.73 16.55 19.47
C PRO A 70 -13.10 16.97 18.94
N GLY A 71 -13.21 18.21 18.46
CA GLY A 71 -14.44 18.70 17.86
C GLY A 71 -14.72 18.06 16.50
N ALA A 72 -16.01 18.03 16.13
CA ALA A 72 -16.50 17.43 14.90
C ALA A 72 -15.81 17.97 13.62
N GLY A 73 -15.90 17.21 12.52
CA GLY A 73 -15.41 17.62 11.20
C GLY A 73 -13.98 17.19 10.85
N GLY A 74 -13.32 16.38 11.69
CA GLY A 74 -11.99 15.83 11.41
C GLY A 74 -11.97 14.49 10.67
N GLY A 75 -13.14 13.96 10.28
CA GLY A 75 -13.28 12.69 9.58
C GLY A 75 -13.41 11.46 10.48
N PRO A 76 -13.47 10.25 9.89
CA PRO A 76 -13.87 9.03 10.58
C PRO A 76 -12.82 8.46 11.55
N ALA A 77 -11.54 8.85 11.40
CA ALA A 77 -10.46 8.37 12.26
C ALA A 77 -10.33 9.18 13.56
N VAL A 78 -11.14 10.22 13.77
CA VAL A 78 -11.09 11.06 14.97
C VAL A 78 -11.57 10.27 16.19
N PRO A 79 -10.78 10.19 17.27
CA PRO A 79 -11.22 9.52 18.49
C PRO A 79 -12.35 10.28 19.16
N ALA A 80 -13.34 9.56 19.68
CA ALA A 80 -14.46 10.17 20.40
C ALA A 80 -14.02 10.89 21.69
N ALA A 81 -13.05 10.31 22.41
CA ALA A 81 -12.43 10.92 23.57
C ALA A 81 -11.04 10.34 23.82
N ILE A 82 -10.15 11.15 24.39
CA ILE A 82 -8.77 10.79 24.73
C ILE A 82 -8.63 10.91 26.24
N ALA A 83 -8.57 9.77 26.93
CA ALA A 83 -8.47 9.72 28.39
C ALA A 83 -7.15 10.30 28.93
N PRO A 84 -7.10 10.74 30.19
CA PRO A 84 -5.85 11.12 30.86
C PRO A 84 -4.74 10.07 30.74
N GLY A 85 -3.51 10.53 30.54
CA GLY A 85 -2.30 9.70 30.39
C GLY A 85 -2.16 9.02 29.03
N LYS A 86 -3.05 9.24 28.06
CA LYS A 86 -2.99 8.61 26.73
C LYS A 86 -2.17 9.43 25.73
N ASP A 87 -1.48 8.70 24.86
CA ASP A 87 -0.81 9.19 23.65
C ASP A 87 -1.53 8.54 22.46
N VAL A 88 -2.20 9.36 21.64
CA VAL A 88 -3.04 8.89 20.55
C VAL A 88 -2.63 9.62 19.26
N THR A 89 -2.61 8.86 18.16
CA THR A 89 -2.37 9.40 16.82
C THR A 89 -3.52 9.04 15.90
N TRP A 90 -3.91 9.96 15.02
CA TRP A 90 -4.94 9.73 14.01
C TRP A 90 -4.75 10.66 12.80
N ILE A 91 -5.46 10.36 11.71
CA ILE A 91 -5.56 11.25 10.55
C ILE A 91 -6.75 12.18 10.79
N ASP A 92 -6.52 13.49 10.75
CA ASP A 92 -7.57 14.49 10.81
C ASP A 92 -7.68 15.20 9.46
N THR A 93 -8.88 15.20 8.86
CA THR A 93 -9.13 15.78 7.53
C THR A 93 -8.84 17.26 7.46
N ARG A 94 -8.83 17.99 8.59
CA ARG A 94 -8.50 19.43 8.66
C ARG A 94 -6.99 19.67 8.58
N VAL A 95 -6.22 18.73 9.11
CA VAL A 95 -4.78 18.82 9.36
C VAL A 95 -3.96 18.20 8.21
N THR A 96 -4.42 17.07 7.68
CA THR A 96 -3.65 16.30 6.70
C THR A 96 -3.44 17.06 5.39
N PRO A 97 -2.22 17.03 4.80
CA PRO A 97 -1.97 17.54 3.46
C PRO A 97 -2.52 16.62 2.36
N ASP A 98 -2.88 15.37 2.70
CA ASP A 98 -3.34 14.40 1.72
C ASP A 98 -4.63 14.87 1.01
N GLY A 99 -4.69 14.64 -0.29
CA GLY A 99 -5.78 15.13 -1.15
C GLY A 99 -5.81 16.65 -1.35
N ARG A 100 -4.92 17.43 -0.74
CA ARG A 100 -4.88 18.90 -0.86
C ARG A 100 -3.81 19.36 -1.84
N ARG A 101 -4.11 20.42 -2.59
CA ARG A 101 -3.14 21.11 -3.43
C ARG A 101 -2.89 22.51 -2.90
N ILE A 102 -1.67 22.75 -2.45
CA ILE A 102 -1.19 24.06 -2.01
C ILE A 102 -0.01 24.39 -2.90
N ALA A 103 -0.08 25.53 -3.59
CA ALA A 103 0.99 25.94 -4.48
C ALA A 103 2.27 26.17 -3.68
N ALA A 104 3.41 25.89 -4.30
CA ALA A 104 4.69 25.99 -3.62
C ALA A 104 4.95 27.43 -3.13
N GLY A 105 5.36 27.56 -1.87
CA GLY A 105 5.53 28.85 -1.19
C GLY A 105 4.24 29.51 -0.69
N GLN A 106 3.06 28.93 -0.95
CA GLN A 106 1.81 29.34 -0.33
C GLN A 106 1.57 28.59 0.97
N SER A 107 0.78 29.19 1.85
CA SER A 107 0.37 28.60 3.11
C SER A 107 -1.14 28.73 3.30
N VAL A 108 -1.73 27.72 3.95
CA VAL A 108 -3.15 27.70 4.32
C VAL A 108 -3.25 27.36 5.79
N ASP A 109 -3.90 28.24 6.54
CA ASP A 109 -4.15 28.01 7.96
C ASP A 109 -5.26 26.98 8.17
N TRP A 110 -5.16 26.24 9.26
CA TRP A 110 -6.19 25.32 9.69
C TRP A 110 -6.35 25.39 11.20
N THR A 111 -7.54 25.02 11.67
CA THR A 111 -7.87 24.98 13.08
C THR A 111 -8.61 23.69 13.43
N MET A 112 -8.29 23.14 14.58
CA MET A 112 -8.94 21.96 15.14
C MET A 112 -9.38 22.28 16.58
N PRO A 113 -10.69 22.45 16.83
CA PRO A 113 -11.21 22.62 18.19
C PRO A 113 -11.07 21.32 18.99
N LEU A 114 -10.78 21.47 20.27
CA LEU A 114 -10.77 20.45 21.30
C LEU A 114 -11.63 20.93 22.47
N ASP A 115 -12.29 20.03 23.17
CA ASP A 115 -12.86 20.26 24.49
C ASP A 115 -12.01 19.53 25.54
N VAL A 116 -11.52 20.26 26.53
CA VAL A 116 -10.67 19.75 27.60
C VAL A 116 -11.35 20.03 28.94
N GLY A 117 -12.08 19.05 29.45
CA GLY A 117 -12.82 19.19 30.71
C GLY A 117 -13.83 20.35 30.72
N GLY A 118 -14.49 20.63 29.58
CA GLY A 118 -15.44 21.72 29.42
C GLY A 118 -14.82 23.03 28.92
N THR A 119 -13.50 23.10 28.77
CA THR A 119 -12.81 24.27 28.21
C THR A 119 -12.54 24.06 26.72
N THR A 120 -13.06 24.96 25.88
CA THR A 120 -12.76 24.96 24.45
C THR A 120 -11.31 25.42 24.21
N VAL A 121 -10.53 24.56 23.57
CA VAL A 121 -9.13 24.80 23.19
C VAL A 121 -9.02 24.70 21.67
N LEU A 122 -8.44 25.71 21.02
CA LEU A 122 -8.21 25.73 19.59
C LEU A 122 -6.76 25.37 19.29
N VAL A 123 -6.57 24.26 18.57
CA VAL A 123 -5.28 23.93 17.97
C VAL A 123 -5.24 24.61 16.61
N SER A 124 -4.30 25.53 16.42
CA SER A 124 -4.08 26.22 15.15
C SER A 124 -2.81 25.71 14.50
N GLY A 125 -2.82 25.56 13.19
CA GLY A 125 -1.66 25.16 12.43
C GLY A 125 -1.70 25.68 11.01
N VAL A 126 -0.66 25.33 10.27
CA VAL A 126 -0.47 25.79 8.90
C VAL A 126 -0.07 24.62 8.02
N LEU A 127 -0.62 24.59 6.81
CA LEU A 127 -0.13 23.77 5.71
C LEU A 127 0.71 24.64 4.79
N THR A 128 1.92 24.19 4.45
CA THR A 128 2.84 24.94 3.57
C THR A 128 3.14 24.13 2.34
N GLY A 129 2.90 24.70 1.16
CA GLY A 129 3.22 24.09 -0.13
C GLY A 129 4.72 24.08 -0.38
N GLU A 130 5.25 22.92 -0.76
CA GLU A 130 6.66 22.67 -0.99
C GLU A 130 6.98 22.62 -2.49
N GLN A 131 8.22 22.95 -2.86
CA GLN A 131 8.63 22.95 -4.26
C GLN A 131 8.74 21.51 -4.79
N PRO A 132 7.96 21.12 -5.81
CA PRO A 132 8.09 19.81 -6.42
C PRO A 132 9.41 19.70 -7.20
N PRO A 133 9.95 18.48 -7.36
CA PRO A 133 11.08 18.25 -8.25
C PRO A 133 10.69 18.50 -9.71
N ILE A 134 11.68 18.54 -10.61
CA ILE A 134 11.46 18.48 -12.05
C ILE A 134 11.28 17.01 -12.45
N PRO A 135 10.07 16.52 -12.77
CA PRO A 135 9.83 15.08 -12.92
C PRO A 135 10.59 14.47 -14.10
N LEU A 136 10.78 15.26 -15.16
CA LEU A 136 11.48 14.84 -16.37
C LEU A 136 12.93 14.41 -16.09
N VAL A 137 13.62 15.05 -15.13
CA VAL A 137 15.00 14.67 -14.76
C VAL A 137 15.02 13.22 -14.28
N TRP A 138 14.09 12.85 -13.39
CA TRP A 138 14.03 11.52 -12.79
C TRP A 138 13.64 10.43 -13.78
N TRP A 139 12.64 10.71 -14.64
CA TRP A 139 12.25 9.78 -15.71
C TRP A 139 13.37 9.56 -16.73
N VAL A 140 14.02 10.64 -17.17
CA VAL A 140 15.17 10.54 -18.10
C VAL A 140 16.31 9.77 -17.45
N SER A 141 16.64 10.04 -16.19
CA SER A 141 17.65 9.26 -15.45
C SER A 141 17.30 7.78 -15.39
N ALA A 142 16.05 7.42 -15.05
CA ALA A 142 15.63 6.03 -15.00
C ALA A 142 15.76 5.32 -16.37
N VAL A 143 15.35 5.98 -17.46
CA VAL A 143 15.48 5.44 -18.82
C VAL A 143 16.94 5.29 -19.23
N LEU A 144 17.78 6.30 -18.97
CA LEU A 144 19.19 6.27 -19.34
C LEU A 144 19.96 5.18 -18.58
N VAL A 145 19.71 5.02 -17.28
CA VAL A 145 20.34 3.96 -16.47
C VAL A 145 19.92 2.57 -16.95
N ALA A 146 18.62 2.34 -17.18
CA ALA A 146 18.14 1.06 -17.70
C ALA A 146 18.73 0.75 -19.08
N ALA A 147 18.75 1.72 -19.99
CA ALA A 147 19.34 1.58 -21.32
C ALA A 147 20.86 1.30 -21.24
N ALA A 148 21.59 1.98 -20.35
CA ALA A 148 23.01 1.76 -20.14
C ALA A 148 23.29 0.32 -19.70
N VAL A 149 22.54 -0.23 -18.74
CA VAL A 149 22.67 -1.63 -18.30
C VAL A 149 22.42 -2.59 -19.47
N ILE A 150 21.35 -2.39 -20.24
CA ILE A 150 20.99 -3.25 -21.37
C ILE A 150 22.08 -3.23 -22.45
N LEU A 151 22.61 -2.05 -22.78
CA LEU A 151 23.64 -1.88 -23.80
C LEU A 151 24.99 -2.42 -23.33
N ALA A 152 25.38 -2.14 -22.09
CA ALA A 152 26.63 -2.61 -21.51
C ALA A 152 26.65 -4.13 -21.36
N ALA A 153 25.55 -4.75 -20.90
CA ALA A 153 25.43 -6.20 -20.78
C ALA A 153 25.61 -6.95 -22.11
N ARG A 154 25.33 -6.29 -23.24
CA ARG A 154 25.54 -6.85 -24.60
C ARG A 154 26.94 -6.64 -25.14
N ARG A 155 27.67 -5.64 -24.65
CA ARG A 155 28.99 -5.26 -25.16
C ARG A 155 30.12 -5.86 -24.34
N LEU A 156 29.91 -6.06 -23.05
CA LEU A 156 30.93 -6.57 -22.13
C LEU A 156 31.03 -8.10 -22.23
N THR A 157 32.26 -8.61 -22.18
CA THR A 157 32.56 -10.05 -22.16
C THR A 157 32.06 -10.74 -20.90
N ARG A 158 31.98 -10.01 -19.78
CA ARG A 158 31.40 -10.45 -18.50
C ARG A 158 30.11 -9.71 -18.16
N GLY A 159 29.15 -9.77 -19.10
CA GLY A 159 27.81 -9.20 -18.90
C GLY A 159 27.07 -9.82 -17.71
N ASP A 160 27.33 -11.09 -17.40
CA ASP A 160 26.85 -11.78 -16.21
C ASP A 160 27.24 -11.07 -14.90
N VAL A 161 28.52 -10.71 -14.74
CA VAL A 161 29.01 -9.97 -13.57
C VAL A 161 28.31 -8.61 -13.46
N LEU A 162 28.16 -7.89 -14.57
CA LEU A 162 27.42 -6.63 -14.59
C LEU A 162 25.97 -6.81 -14.12
N LEU A 163 25.26 -7.82 -14.63
CA LEU A 163 23.87 -8.07 -14.26
C LEU A 163 23.74 -8.43 -12.78
N CYS A 164 24.65 -9.26 -12.26
CA CYS A 164 24.69 -9.60 -10.84
C CYS A 164 24.98 -8.38 -9.95
N SER A 165 25.98 -7.57 -10.31
CA SER A 165 26.30 -6.35 -9.58
C SER A 165 25.17 -5.33 -9.62
N ALA A 166 24.57 -5.10 -10.80
CA ALA A 166 23.43 -4.20 -10.95
C ALA A 166 22.20 -4.69 -10.17
N GLY A 167 21.93 -6.00 -10.20
CA GLY A 167 20.87 -6.62 -9.40
C GLY A 167 21.09 -6.41 -7.90
N LEU A 168 22.32 -6.62 -7.39
CA LEU A 168 22.65 -6.37 -5.99
C LEU A 168 22.45 -4.90 -5.59
N VAL A 169 22.83 -3.96 -6.45
CA VAL A 169 22.57 -2.52 -6.21
C VAL A 169 21.08 -2.22 -6.22
N ALA A 170 20.29 -2.83 -7.12
CA ALA A 170 18.83 -2.69 -7.14
C ALA A 170 18.20 -3.20 -5.83
N ALA A 171 18.62 -4.37 -5.35
CA ALA A 171 18.17 -4.94 -4.08
C ALA A 171 18.56 -4.04 -2.89
N GLY A 172 19.81 -3.58 -2.83
CA GLY A 172 20.27 -2.67 -1.78
C GLY A 172 19.51 -1.35 -1.76
N ALA A 173 19.24 -0.77 -2.94
CA ALA A 173 18.44 0.44 -3.06
C ALA A 173 16.99 0.23 -2.59
N SER A 174 16.39 -0.90 -2.96
CA SER A 174 15.04 -1.28 -2.52
C SER A 174 14.96 -1.50 -1.00
N ILE A 175 15.94 -2.18 -0.40
CA ILE A 175 16.02 -2.37 1.06
C ILE A 175 16.13 -1.02 1.77
N ALA A 176 17.02 -0.14 1.29
CA ALA A 176 17.22 1.18 1.87
C ALA A 176 15.98 2.07 1.75
N HIS A 177 15.29 2.01 0.60
CA HIS A 177 14.00 2.67 0.39
C HIS A 177 12.97 2.20 1.42
N VAL A 178 12.74 0.88 1.52
CA VAL A 178 11.77 0.31 2.47
C VAL A 178 12.13 0.65 3.92
N ALA A 179 13.40 0.59 4.28
CA ALA A 179 13.86 0.96 5.62
C ALA A 179 13.61 2.45 5.91
N GLY A 180 13.94 3.36 4.98
CA GLY A 180 13.69 4.79 5.17
C GLY A 180 12.21 5.12 5.22
N SER A 181 11.38 4.46 4.41
CA SER A 181 9.91 4.60 4.47
C SER A 181 9.33 4.05 5.77
N THR A 182 9.90 2.98 6.32
CA THR A 182 9.52 2.42 7.63
C THR A 182 9.84 3.40 8.75
N LEU A 183 11.04 4.00 8.72
CA LEU A 183 11.48 4.96 9.72
C LEU A 183 10.72 6.30 9.66
N ALA A 184 10.04 6.58 8.55
CA ALA A 184 9.17 7.76 8.43
C ALA A 184 7.87 7.62 9.21
N VAL A 185 7.46 6.39 9.53
CA VAL A 185 6.22 6.08 10.25
C VAL A 185 6.50 6.10 11.74
N GLU A 186 5.88 7.04 12.43
CA GLU A 186 5.95 7.17 13.89
C GLU A 186 4.71 6.59 14.59
N SER A 187 3.61 6.39 13.86
CA SER A 187 2.33 5.97 14.42
C SER A 187 2.15 4.45 14.56
N ALA A 188 3.11 3.64 14.10
CA ALA A 188 2.98 2.19 14.04
C ALA A 188 4.29 1.47 14.41
N PRO A 189 4.22 0.21 14.91
CA PRO A 189 5.42 -0.56 15.25
C PRO A 189 6.33 -0.80 14.03
N PRO A 190 7.65 -0.52 14.13
CA PRO A 190 8.57 -0.60 12.99
C PRO A 190 8.59 -1.95 12.27
N ALA A 191 8.51 -3.07 13.00
CA ALA A 191 8.58 -4.40 12.41
C ALA A 191 7.37 -4.70 11.50
N GLY A 192 6.16 -4.33 11.95
CA GLY A 192 4.94 -4.50 11.15
C GLY A 192 4.94 -3.59 9.93
N THR A 193 5.34 -2.33 10.12
CA THR A 193 5.49 -1.36 9.03
C THR A 193 6.50 -1.83 7.99
N PHE A 194 7.65 -2.35 8.41
CA PHE A 194 8.68 -2.88 7.50
C PHE A 194 8.14 -4.08 6.70
N LEU A 195 7.48 -5.02 7.37
CA LEU A 195 6.93 -6.20 6.70
C LEU A 195 5.88 -5.82 5.65
N SER A 196 4.99 -4.90 6.00
CA SER A 196 3.98 -4.35 5.08
C SER A 196 4.61 -3.63 3.90
N ALA A 197 5.59 -2.75 4.16
CA ALA A 197 6.26 -1.97 3.13
C ALA A 197 7.17 -2.83 2.23
N ALA A 198 7.75 -3.91 2.75
CA ALA A 198 8.59 -4.81 1.97
C ALA A 198 7.78 -5.70 1.01
N GLY A 199 6.64 -6.24 1.46
CA GLY A 199 5.77 -7.07 0.63
C GLY A 199 6.52 -8.19 -0.12
N ILE A 200 6.33 -8.29 -1.44
CA ILE A 200 6.97 -9.32 -2.27
C ILE A 200 8.50 -9.15 -2.37
N ASN A 201 9.06 -7.99 -2.02
CA ASN A 201 10.49 -7.79 -2.03
C ASN A 201 11.22 -8.69 -1.01
N LEU A 202 10.52 -9.17 0.03
CA LEU A 202 11.05 -10.19 0.94
C LEU A 202 11.44 -11.48 0.23
N LEU A 203 10.85 -11.76 -0.93
CA LEU A 203 11.26 -12.86 -1.81
C LEU A 203 12.29 -12.41 -2.85
N ALA A 204 12.16 -11.19 -3.38
CA ALA A 204 13.04 -10.65 -4.42
C ALA A 204 14.49 -10.47 -3.92
N TRP A 205 14.69 -9.90 -2.73
CA TRP A 205 16.02 -9.63 -2.18
C TRP A 205 16.87 -10.91 -1.99
N PRO A 206 16.42 -11.96 -1.28
CA PRO A 206 17.21 -13.17 -1.14
C PRO A 206 17.42 -13.88 -2.49
N LEU A 207 16.46 -13.79 -3.41
CA LEU A 207 16.60 -14.35 -4.76
C LEU A 207 17.73 -13.64 -5.54
N ILE A 208 17.80 -12.31 -5.48
CA ILE A 208 18.89 -11.54 -6.09
C ILE A 208 20.22 -11.85 -5.40
N ILE A 209 20.27 -11.79 -4.07
CA ILE A 209 21.51 -11.96 -3.30
C ILE A 209 22.06 -13.38 -3.49
N GLY A 210 21.23 -14.40 -3.31
CA GLY A 210 21.58 -15.80 -3.55
C GLY A 210 21.93 -16.07 -5.01
N GLY A 211 21.19 -15.49 -5.95
CA GLY A 211 21.48 -15.55 -7.39
C GLY A 211 22.85 -14.97 -7.74
N ALA A 212 23.19 -13.80 -7.19
CA ALA A 212 24.49 -13.17 -7.42
C ALA A 212 25.62 -14.01 -6.81
N VAL A 213 25.46 -14.47 -5.58
CA VAL A 213 26.44 -15.35 -4.91
C VAL A 213 26.67 -16.64 -5.70
N THR A 214 25.62 -17.26 -6.23
CA THR A 214 25.73 -18.48 -7.04
C THR A 214 26.39 -18.21 -8.39
N ALA A 215 26.07 -17.10 -9.05
CA ALA A 215 26.72 -16.67 -10.29
C ALA A 215 28.21 -16.39 -10.09
N PHE A 216 28.59 -15.67 -9.02
CA PHE A 216 30.00 -15.40 -8.70
C PHE A 216 30.80 -16.65 -8.34
N ARG A 217 30.13 -17.73 -7.93
CA ARG A 217 30.72 -19.07 -7.77
C ARG A 217 30.82 -19.87 -9.08
N GLY A 218 30.58 -19.23 -10.22
CA GLY A 218 30.68 -19.84 -11.55
C GLY A 218 29.46 -20.63 -11.99
N ARG A 219 28.31 -20.53 -11.27
CA ARG A 219 27.08 -21.24 -11.66
C ARG A 219 26.16 -20.31 -12.47
N PRO A 220 25.98 -20.51 -13.79
CA PRO A 220 25.25 -19.59 -14.65
C PRO A 220 23.75 -19.47 -14.29
N ALA A 221 23.18 -20.49 -13.63
CA ALA A 221 21.81 -20.44 -13.12
C ALA A 221 21.56 -19.28 -12.15
N GLY A 222 22.60 -18.80 -11.45
CA GLY A 222 22.50 -17.66 -10.54
C GLY A 222 22.06 -16.36 -11.23
N VAL A 223 22.47 -16.16 -12.49
CA VAL A 223 22.09 -14.98 -13.28
C VAL A 223 20.59 -14.96 -13.55
N LEU A 224 19.96 -16.13 -13.73
CA LEU A 224 18.50 -16.22 -13.92
C LEU A 224 17.74 -15.82 -12.66
N ALA A 225 18.22 -16.26 -11.50
CA ALA A 225 17.66 -15.87 -10.21
C ALA A 225 17.77 -14.35 -10.01
N VAL A 226 18.92 -13.75 -10.32
CA VAL A 226 19.09 -12.29 -10.30
C VAL A 226 18.10 -11.61 -11.23
N CYS A 227 17.94 -12.08 -12.46
CA CYS A 227 17.02 -11.48 -13.42
C CYS A 227 15.56 -11.54 -12.96
N GLY A 228 15.14 -12.67 -12.38
CA GLY A 228 13.80 -12.83 -11.83
C GLY A 228 13.54 -11.92 -10.63
N GLY A 229 14.46 -11.89 -9.67
CA GLY A 229 14.32 -11.01 -8.50
C GLY A 229 14.41 -9.53 -8.85
N ALA A 230 15.27 -9.15 -9.81
CA ALA A 230 15.38 -7.78 -10.32
C ALA A 230 14.09 -7.33 -11.02
N ALA A 231 13.43 -8.22 -11.77
CA ALA A 231 12.12 -7.96 -12.37
C ALA A 231 11.05 -7.70 -11.29
N LEU A 232 10.99 -8.55 -10.25
CA LEU A 232 10.06 -8.38 -9.13
C LEU A 232 10.30 -7.05 -8.40
N THR A 233 11.57 -6.70 -8.15
CA THR A 233 11.96 -5.44 -7.50
C THR A 233 11.47 -4.24 -8.31
N ALA A 234 11.66 -4.24 -9.64
CA ALA A 234 11.23 -3.15 -10.51
C ALA A 234 9.70 -2.99 -10.54
N VAL A 235 8.96 -4.09 -10.53
CA VAL A 235 7.48 -4.05 -10.50
C VAL A 235 6.99 -3.51 -9.17
N PHE A 236 7.58 -3.93 -8.05
CA PHE A 236 7.11 -3.53 -6.73
C PHE A 236 7.46 -2.09 -6.37
N VAL A 237 8.55 -1.53 -6.90
CA VAL A 237 8.92 -0.11 -6.66
C VAL A 237 8.14 0.86 -7.56
N LEU A 238 7.31 0.34 -8.48
CA LEU A 238 6.57 1.16 -9.44
C LEU A 238 5.61 2.18 -8.78
N PRO A 239 4.87 1.86 -7.69
CA PRO A 239 4.05 2.84 -6.98
C PRO A 239 4.84 4.05 -6.47
N ASP A 240 6.13 3.85 -6.18
CA ASP A 240 7.01 4.86 -5.59
C ASP A 240 7.53 5.88 -6.63
N VAL A 241 7.22 5.73 -7.92
CA VAL A 241 7.53 6.75 -8.95
C VAL A 241 6.74 8.05 -8.75
N THR A 242 5.73 8.04 -7.88
CA THR A 242 5.10 9.26 -7.36
C THR A 242 6.13 10.19 -6.72
N SER A 243 7.22 9.65 -6.17
CA SER A 243 8.35 10.43 -5.65
C SER A 243 8.98 11.37 -6.67
N PHE A 244 8.90 11.05 -7.97
CA PHE A 244 9.42 11.91 -9.04
C PHE A 244 8.60 13.18 -9.26
N HIS A 245 7.39 13.26 -8.69
CA HIS A 245 6.44 14.34 -8.92
C HIS A 245 6.11 15.11 -7.65
N ARG A 246 6.07 14.42 -6.50
CA ARG A 246 5.68 14.99 -5.21
C ARG A 246 6.84 15.64 -4.49
N ALA A 247 6.57 16.70 -3.75
CA ALA A 247 7.59 17.44 -3.00
C ALA A 247 7.94 16.75 -1.67
N VAL A 248 6.93 16.30 -0.93
CA VAL A 248 7.02 15.71 0.41
C VAL A 248 6.81 14.21 0.30
N LEU A 249 7.80 13.45 0.74
CA LEU A 249 7.83 11.99 0.59
C LEU A 249 7.73 11.31 1.95
N PRO A 250 7.06 10.14 2.03
CA PRO A 250 6.99 9.34 3.25
C PRO A 250 8.30 8.56 3.47
N PHE A 251 9.41 9.29 3.63
CA PHE A 251 10.76 8.74 3.74
C PHE A 251 11.57 9.50 4.79
N ALA A 252 12.22 8.77 5.70
CA ALA A 252 13.09 9.33 6.73
C ALA A 252 14.46 9.70 6.14
N GLY A 253 14.54 10.91 5.60
CA GLY A 253 15.79 11.48 5.09
C GLY A 253 15.56 12.53 4.00
N PRO A 254 16.64 12.96 3.33
CA PRO A 254 16.53 13.91 2.23
C PRO A 254 15.75 13.31 1.07
N ALA A 255 14.75 14.03 0.56
CA ALA A 255 13.90 13.56 -0.53
C ALA A 255 14.70 13.26 -1.83
N ILE A 256 15.89 13.82 -2.00
CA ILE A 256 16.80 13.49 -3.10
C ILE A 256 17.31 12.04 -3.01
N VAL A 257 17.61 11.56 -1.79
CA VAL A 257 18.10 10.20 -1.55
C VAL A 257 17.01 9.21 -1.94
N GLU A 258 15.79 9.45 -1.49
CA GLU A 258 14.63 8.61 -1.82
C GLU A 258 14.45 8.47 -3.35
N ARG A 259 14.46 9.58 -4.08
CA ARG A 259 14.33 9.54 -5.54
C ARG A 259 15.48 8.79 -6.23
N ILE A 260 16.70 8.92 -5.72
CA ILE A 260 17.85 8.15 -6.21
C ILE A 260 17.63 6.66 -5.95
N LEU A 261 17.16 6.27 -4.75
CA LEU A 261 16.89 4.88 -4.41
C LEU A 261 15.81 4.28 -5.32
N VAL A 262 14.71 5.00 -5.55
CA VAL A 262 13.63 4.59 -6.47
C VAL A 262 14.17 4.47 -7.91
N VAL A 263 14.94 5.45 -8.39
CA VAL A 263 15.58 5.34 -9.73
C VAL A 263 16.46 4.11 -9.81
N LEU A 264 17.34 3.86 -8.83
CA LEU A 264 18.25 2.72 -8.84
C LEU A 264 17.49 1.38 -8.81
N ALA A 265 16.53 1.22 -7.90
CA ALA A 265 15.73 0.00 -7.80
C ALA A 265 14.94 -0.27 -9.09
N LEU A 266 14.25 0.76 -9.63
CA LEU A 266 13.43 0.63 -10.83
C LEU A 266 14.27 0.37 -12.08
N SER A 267 15.27 1.22 -12.34
CA SER A 267 16.01 1.22 -13.60
C SER A 267 17.00 0.06 -13.70
N LEU A 268 17.71 -0.27 -12.62
CA LEU A 268 18.60 -1.43 -12.60
C LEU A 268 17.77 -2.72 -12.59
N GLY A 269 16.67 -2.77 -11.84
CA GLY A 269 15.76 -3.91 -11.85
C GLY A 269 15.21 -4.22 -13.25
N ALA A 270 14.65 -3.20 -13.92
CA ALA A 270 14.12 -3.31 -15.28
C ALA A 270 15.23 -3.59 -16.32
N GLY A 271 16.36 -2.89 -16.22
CA GLY A 271 17.51 -3.07 -17.13
C GLY A 271 18.07 -4.49 -17.06
N VAL A 272 18.26 -5.02 -15.85
CA VAL A 272 18.72 -6.40 -15.62
C VAL A 272 17.71 -7.41 -16.14
N ALA A 273 16.43 -7.25 -15.85
CA ALA A 273 15.38 -8.14 -16.33
C ALA A 273 15.31 -8.20 -17.87
N VAL A 274 15.36 -7.02 -18.53
CA VAL A 274 15.30 -6.92 -20.00
C VAL A 274 16.57 -7.50 -20.64
N ALA A 275 17.75 -7.21 -20.09
CA ALA A 275 19.01 -7.76 -20.57
C ALA A 275 19.05 -9.29 -20.41
N GLY A 276 18.56 -9.82 -19.28
CA GLY A 276 18.46 -11.25 -18.99
C GLY A 276 17.44 -12.02 -19.82
N SER A 277 16.42 -11.35 -20.37
CA SER A 277 15.39 -11.99 -21.20
C SER A 277 15.93 -12.72 -22.44
N GLY A 278 17.12 -12.34 -22.92
CA GLY A 278 17.82 -13.03 -23.99
C GLY A 278 18.23 -14.45 -23.59
N VAL A 279 18.75 -14.61 -22.36
CA VAL A 279 19.18 -15.89 -21.79
C VAL A 279 18.00 -16.85 -21.64
N LEU A 280 16.87 -16.33 -21.12
CA LEU A 280 15.62 -17.09 -21.02
C LEU A 280 15.10 -17.55 -22.38
N ARG A 281 15.21 -16.71 -23.43
CA ARG A 281 14.84 -17.09 -24.79
C ARG A 281 15.71 -18.19 -25.38
N THR A 282 17.01 -18.21 -25.08
CA THR A 282 17.89 -19.30 -25.49
C THR A 282 17.60 -20.60 -24.74
N LEU A 283 17.31 -20.53 -23.43
CA LEU A 283 16.95 -21.70 -22.62
C LEU A 283 15.58 -22.27 -23.00
N ALA A 284 14.58 -21.43 -23.23
CA ALA A 284 13.24 -21.86 -23.67
C ALA A 284 13.25 -22.51 -25.07
N ARG A 285 14.28 -22.26 -25.88
CA ARG A 285 14.50 -22.94 -27.17
C ARG A 285 15.23 -24.28 -27.03
N GLN A 286 15.69 -24.65 -25.83
CA GLN A 286 16.25 -25.97 -25.57
C GLN A 286 15.12 -26.95 -25.20
N PRO A 287 15.02 -28.12 -25.85
CA PRO A 287 13.91 -29.07 -25.66
C PRO A 287 13.83 -29.64 -24.24
N THR A 288 14.93 -29.59 -23.47
CA THR A 288 15.01 -30.05 -22.07
C THR A 288 14.46 -29.05 -21.04
N ALA A 289 14.42 -27.74 -21.34
CA ALA A 289 13.90 -26.73 -20.41
C ALA A 289 12.36 -26.72 -20.33
N LEU A 290 11.70 -27.13 -21.42
CA LEU A 290 10.24 -27.34 -21.48
C LEU A 290 9.77 -28.45 -20.53
N LEU A 291 10.63 -29.43 -20.23
CA LEU A 291 10.33 -30.53 -19.30
C LEU A 291 10.37 -30.08 -17.83
N LEU A 292 11.25 -29.14 -17.46
CA LEU A 292 11.37 -28.62 -16.08
C LEU A 292 10.35 -27.53 -15.74
N VAL A 293 10.03 -26.63 -16.69
CA VAL A 293 8.90 -25.70 -16.53
C VAL A 293 7.57 -26.47 -16.60
N GLY A 294 7.50 -27.50 -17.45
CA GLY A 294 6.41 -28.47 -17.45
C GLY A 294 6.25 -29.14 -16.09
N ILE A 295 7.31 -29.61 -15.44
CA ILE A 295 7.24 -30.26 -14.12
C ILE A 295 6.89 -29.27 -12.99
N LEU A 296 7.33 -27.99 -13.05
CA LEU A 296 6.92 -26.97 -12.07
C LEU A 296 5.46 -26.49 -12.26
N VAL A 297 4.93 -26.54 -13.49
CA VAL A 297 3.54 -26.17 -13.82
C VAL A 297 2.59 -27.38 -13.72
N LEU A 298 3.08 -28.61 -13.91
CA LEU A 298 2.31 -29.86 -13.85
C LEU A 298 2.39 -30.57 -12.48
N GLY A 299 3.34 -30.21 -11.62
CA GLY A 299 3.42 -30.70 -10.24
C GLY A 299 2.28 -30.21 -9.33
N GLY A 300 1.43 -29.29 -9.81
CA GLY A 300 0.23 -28.82 -9.12
C GLY A 300 -1.06 -29.59 -9.43
N CYS A 301 -1.03 -30.57 -10.35
CA CYS A 301 -2.22 -31.37 -10.67
C CYS A 301 -2.25 -32.70 -9.93
N THR A 302 -2.15 -32.68 -8.59
CA THR A 302 -2.85 -33.71 -7.82
C THR A 302 -4.32 -33.37 -7.91
N ARG A 303 -5.09 -34.19 -8.65
CA ARG A 303 -6.55 -34.27 -8.48
C ARG A 303 -6.79 -34.66 -7.03
N ALA A 304 -6.91 -33.66 -6.16
CA ALA A 304 -7.70 -33.80 -4.96
C ALA A 304 -9.12 -34.08 -5.47
N THR A 305 -9.65 -35.24 -5.09
CA THR A 305 -11.09 -35.45 -5.00
C THR A 305 -11.72 -34.17 -4.42
N PRO A 306 -12.79 -33.61 -5.00
CA PRO A 306 -13.42 -32.45 -4.42
C PRO A 306 -13.89 -32.84 -3.03
N VAL A 307 -13.10 -32.46 -2.03
CA VAL A 307 -13.57 -32.37 -0.66
C VAL A 307 -14.48 -31.16 -0.73
N GLU A 308 -15.77 -31.43 -0.60
CA GLU A 308 -16.78 -30.41 -0.37
C GLU A 308 -16.29 -29.57 0.81
N ALA A 309 -15.79 -28.38 0.50
CA ALA A 309 -15.33 -27.45 1.51
C ALA A 309 -16.56 -26.99 2.28
N VAL A 310 -16.73 -27.55 3.47
CA VAL A 310 -17.68 -27.03 4.46
C VAL A 310 -17.26 -25.58 4.71
N PRO A 311 -18.15 -24.59 4.52
CA PRO A 311 -17.79 -23.19 4.63
C PRO A 311 -17.39 -22.89 6.07
N SER A 312 -16.17 -22.40 6.27
CA SER A 312 -15.84 -21.60 7.44
C SER A 312 -16.63 -20.30 7.32
N THR A 313 -17.84 -20.30 7.88
CA THR A 313 -18.62 -19.09 8.14
C THR A 313 -17.77 -18.13 8.98
N CYS A 314 -17.97 -16.82 8.82
CA CYS A 314 -17.27 -15.82 9.63
C CYS A 314 -17.48 -15.97 11.16
N GLY A 315 -18.37 -16.88 11.59
CA GLY A 315 -18.88 -17.02 12.96
C GLY A 315 -17.89 -17.38 14.07
N SER A 316 -16.59 -17.50 13.79
CA SER A 316 -15.55 -17.73 14.82
C SER A 316 -14.82 -16.46 15.25
N ALA A 317 -14.97 -15.34 14.54
CA ALA A 317 -14.12 -14.15 14.73
C ALA A 317 -14.63 -13.15 15.79
N ALA A 318 -15.89 -13.22 16.22
CA ALA A 318 -16.48 -12.33 17.24
C ALA A 318 -17.68 -13.00 17.94
N PRO A 319 -17.55 -13.44 19.21
CA PRO A 319 -18.61 -14.19 19.91
C PRO A 319 -19.92 -13.40 20.12
N ASP A 320 -19.83 -12.07 20.21
CA ASP A 320 -20.95 -11.18 20.54
C ASP A 320 -21.51 -10.42 19.33
N ALA A 321 -21.05 -10.73 18.11
CA ALA A 321 -21.49 -10.05 16.89
C ALA A 321 -22.71 -10.75 16.26
N VAL A 322 -23.62 -9.96 15.70
CA VAL A 322 -24.73 -10.45 14.87
C VAL A 322 -24.16 -10.93 13.52
N PRO A 323 -24.19 -12.24 13.22
CA PRO A 323 -23.59 -12.76 12.00
C PRO A 323 -24.56 -12.63 10.82
N LEU A 324 -24.13 -11.95 9.76
CA LEU A 324 -24.87 -11.85 8.50
C LEU A 324 -24.02 -12.51 7.41
N ASN A 325 -24.49 -13.62 6.82
CA ASN A 325 -23.77 -14.31 5.75
C ASN A 325 -24.60 -14.31 4.47
N VAL A 326 -24.03 -13.83 3.38
CA VAL A 326 -24.63 -13.87 2.04
C VAL A 326 -23.60 -14.28 0.99
N ALA A 327 -24.09 -14.69 -0.17
CA ALA A 327 -23.26 -15.08 -1.29
C ALA A 327 -23.74 -14.42 -2.59
N LEU A 328 -22.79 -14.19 -3.49
CA LEU A 328 -23.04 -13.91 -4.90
C LEU A 328 -22.69 -15.16 -5.70
N ARG A 329 -23.67 -15.71 -6.43
CA ARG A 329 -23.53 -16.89 -7.28
C ARG A 329 -24.18 -16.62 -8.62
N GLU A 330 -23.44 -16.81 -9.69
CA GLU A 330 -23.89 -16.59 -11.07
C GLU A 330 -24.54 -15.20 -11.25
N GLY A 331 -23.99 -14.19 -10.56
CA GLY A 331 -24.50 -12.82 -10.57
C GLY A 331 -25.77 -12.57 -9.75
N ARG A 332 -26.22 -13.53 -8.92
CA ARG A 332 -27.40 -13.43 -8.07
C ARG A 332 -27.06 -13.56 -6.59
N ALA A 333 -27.81 -12.85 -5.75
CA ALA A 333 -27.69 -12.96 -4.29
C ALA A 333 -28.31 -14.26 -3.77
N GLU A 334 -27.59 -14.94 -2.89
CA GLU A 334 -28.03 -16.12 -2.16
C GLU A 334 -27.80 -15.94 -0.65
N PRO A 335 -28.85 -16.00 0.20
CA PRO A 335 -30.27 -16.03 -0.17
C PRO A 335 -30.69 -14.79 -0.98
N ALA A 336 -31.88 -14.86 -1.59
CA ALA A 336 -32.44 -13.70 -2.28
C ALA A 336 -32.49 -12.46 -1.36
N PRO A 337 -32.42 -11.23 -1.93
CA PRO A 337 -32.33 -10.02 -1.13
C PRO A 337 -33.47 -9.91 -0.14
N HIS A 338 -33.11 -9.75 1.13
CA HIS A 338 -34.04 -9.70 2.24
C HIS A 338 -33.55 -8.68 3.26
N ARG A 339 -34.43 -8.36 4.21
CA ARG A 339 -34.14 -7.40 5.27
C ARG A 339 -33.79 -8.13 6.56
N VAL A 340 -32.76 -7.66 7.24
CA VAL A 340 -32.36 -8.15 8.57
C VAL A 340 -32.41 -7.00 9.56
N SER A 341 -33.14 -7.18 10.66
CA SER A 341 -33.22 -6.18 11.73
C SER A 341 -32.07 -6.37 12.73
N VAL A 342 -31.36 -5.29 13.05
CA VAL A 342 -30.23 -5.25 13.98
C VAL A 342 -30.51 -4.16 15.02
N ALA A 343 -30.21 -4.43 16.30
CA ALA A 343 -30.36 -3.42 17.34
C ALA A 343 -29.25 -2.36 17.23
N THR A 344 -29.62 -1.09 17.39
CA THR A 344 -28.67 0.03 17.41
C THR A 344 -27.55 -0.21 18.43
N GLY A 345 -26.30 -0.04 18.00
CA GLY A 345 -25.09 -0.27 18.80
C GLY A 345 -24.58 -1.71 18.81
N SER A 346 -25.25 -2.65 18.12
CA SER A 346 -24.79 -4.03 18.03
C SER A 346 -23.60 -4.17 17.07
N PRO A 347 -22.56 -4.96 17.41
CA PRO A 347 -21.54 -5.34 16.45
C PRO A 347 -22.14 -6.30 15.42
N VAL A 348 -21.92 -6.04 14.14
CA VAL A 348 -22.37 -6.84 12.99
C VAL A 348 -21.16 -7.42 12.30
N LEU A 349 -21.17 -8.74 12.13
CA LEU A 349 -20.16 -9.46 11.36
C LEU A 349 -20.76 -9.87 10.02
N LEU A 350 -20.49 -9.09 8.98
CA LEU A 350 -20.97 -9.34 7.62
C LEU A 350 -19.95 -10.17 6.84
N GLY A 351 -20.34 -11.40 6.49
CA GLY A 351 -19.61 -12.31 5.62
C GLY A 351 -20.21 -12.36 4.22
N VAL A 352 -19.38 -12.14 3.21
CA VAL A 352 -19.79 -12.26 1.80
C VAL A 352 -18.85 -13.19 1.06
N SER A 353 -19.41 -14.11 0.29
CA SER A 353 -18.65 -14.98 -0.62
C SER A 353 -19.11 -14.77 -2.06
N ALA A 354 -18.20 -14.85 -3.02
CA ALA A 354 -18.53 -14.69 -4.45
C ALA A 354 -17.86 -15.78 -5.29
N ASP A 355 -18.49 -16.16 -6.41
CA ASP A 355 -17.93 -17.08 -7.41
C ASP A 355 -16.96 -16.37 -8.37
N VAL A 356 -17.11 -15.06 -8.53
CA VAL A 356 -16.21 -14.17 -9.25
C VAL A 356 -15.67 -13.06 -8.34
N PRO A 357 -14.48 -12.50 -8.60
CA PRO A 357 -13.98 -11.36 -7.83
C PRO A 357 -14.94 -10.16 -7.95
N THR A 358 -15.28 -9.54 -6.83
CA THR A 358 -16.19 -8.38 -6.77
C THR A 358 -15.86 -7.47 -5.58
N GLU A 359 -16.41 -6.27 -5.56
CA GLU A 359 -16.35 -5.35 -4.43
C GLU A 359 -17.72 -5.27 -3.76
N VAL A 360 -17.74 -5.36 -2.42
CA VAL A 360 -18.96 -5.25 -1.63
C VAL A 360 -19.00 -3.88 -0.97
N HIS A 361 -20.16 -3.24 -1.05
CA HIS A 361 -20.45 -1.91 -0.53
C HIS A 361 -21.53 -2.02 0.55
N VAL A 362 -21.28 -1.44 1.73
CA VAL A 362 -22.31 -1.22 2.75
C VAL A 362 -22.64 0.27 2.77
N HIS A 363 -23.74 0.62 2.11
CA HIS A 363 -24.19 2.00 1.98
C HIS A 363 -24.56 2.57 3.35
N GLY A 364 -24.22 3.84 3.58
CA GLY A 364 -24.44 4.54 4.86
C GLY A 364 -23.42 4.25 5.97
N TYR A 365 -22.53 3.26 5.79
CA TYR A 365 -21.33 3.04 6.63
C TYR A 365 -20.02 3.33 5.87
N ASP A 366 -20.09 3.70 4.59
CA ASP A 366 -18.94 3.97 3.70
C ASP A 366 -17.91 2.83 3.68
N LEU A 367 -18.37 1.58 3.87
CA LEU A 367 -17.52 0.39 3.85
C LEU A 367 -17.49 -0.19 2.44
N VAL A 368 -16.27 -0.35 1.91
CA VAL A 368 -16.01 -1.02 0.64
C VAL A 368 -14.90 -2.04 0.86
N TYR A 369 -15.11 -3.29 0.46
CA TYR A 369 -14.09 -4.33 0.59
C TYR A 369 -14.12 -5.34 -0.57
N PRO A 370 -12.96 -5.84 -1.01
CA PRO A 370 -12.87 -6.82 -2.08
C PRO A 370 -13.21 -8.24 -1.58
N VAL A 371 -13.95 -9.00 -2.40
CA VAL A 371 -14.23 -10.43 -2.21
C VAL A 371 -13.58 -11.20 -3.36
N GLN A 372 -12.74 -12.18 -3.03
CA GLN A 372 -12.08 -13.05 -4.02
C GLN A 372 -12.97 -14.26 -4.35
N ALA A 373 -12.85 -14.77 -5.57
CA ALA A 373 -13.59 -15.95 -6.02
C ALA A 373 -13.33 -17.16 -5.09
N GLY A 374 -14.40 -17.72 -4.52
CA GLY A 374 -14.35 -18.89 -3.64
C GLY A 374 -13.78 -18.63 -2.24
N GLN A 375 -13.43 -17.39 -1.89
CA GLN A 375 -12.93 -17.03 -0.56
C GLN A 375 -13.86 -16.01 0.11
N PRO A 376 -14.60 -16.40 1.17
CA PRO A 376 -15.41 -15.47 1.94
C PRO A 376 -14.56 -14.34 2.53
N ALA A 377 -15.04 -13.11 2.41
CA ALA A 377 -14.48 -11.95 3.11
C ALA A 377 -15.46 -11.49 4.20
N CYS A 378 -14.93 -11.12 5.35
CA CYS A 378 -15.71 -10.73 6.52
C CYS A 378 -15.36 -9.29 6.92
N VAL A 379 -16.36 -8.49 7.25
CA VAL A 379 -16.18 -7.17 7.88
C VAL A 379 -16.96 -7.10 9.19
N LEU A 380 -16.31 -6.57 10.23
CA LEU A 380 -16.92 -6.31 11.53
C LEU A 380 -17.13 -4.79 11.65
N PHE A 381 -18.37 -4.37 11.91
CA PHE A 381 -18.70 -2.96 12.14
C PHE A 381 -19.76 -2.83 13.23
N VAL A 382 -19.93 -1.65 13.81
CA VAL A 382 -20.97 -1.39 14.81
C VAL A 382 -22.15 -0.71 14.13
N ALA A 383 -23.36 -1.24 14.32
CA ALA A 383 -24.59 -0.68 13.77
C ALA A 383 -25.05 0.57 14.57
N ASP A 384 -24.28 1.66 14.53
CA ASP A 384 -24.47 2.85 15.37
C ASP A 384 -25.43 3.92 14.79
N ARG A 385 -25.90 3.71 13.55
CA ARG A 385 -26.83 4.62 12.85
C ARG A 385 -28.17 3.93 12.66
N ALA A 386 -29.25 4.51 13.18
CA ALA A 386 -30.60 4.05 12.89
C ALA A 386 -30.96 4.34 11.42
N GLY A 387 -31.59 3.37 10.74
CA GLY A 387 -31.93 3.50 9.32
C GLY A 387 -31.96 2.17 8.58
N LEU A 388 -32.15 2.26 7.26
CA LEU A 388 -32.11 1.12 6.34
C LEU A 388 -30.88 1.27 5.44
N PHE A 389 -30.04 0.25 5.38
CA PHE A 389 -28.75 0.28 4.71
C PHE A 389 -28.63 -0.87 3.72
N ASP A 390 -28.30 -0.55 2.47
CA ASP A 390 -28.14 -1.55 1.42
C ASP A 390 -26.73 -2.14 1.44
N VAL A 391 -26.65 -3.46 1.31
CA VAL A 391 -25.41 -4.20 1.08
C VAL A 391 -25.41 -4.69 -0.36
N GLU A 392 -24.49 -4.20 -1.18
CA GLU A 392 -24.47 -4.45 -2.62
C GLU A 392 -23.12 -5.00 -3.08
N ALA A 393 -23.14 -5.85 -4.11
CA ALA A 393 -21.96 -6.23 -4.87
C ALA A 393 -21.89 -5.42 -6.17
N HIS A 394 -20.73 -4.82 -6.44
CA HIS A 394 -20.49 -4.04 -7.65
C HIS A 394 -20.71 -4.91 -8.91
N PRO A 395 -21.38 -4.40 -9.96
CA PRO A 395 -21.81 -3.00 -10.10
C PRO A 395 -23.11 -2.62 -9.39
N GLU A 396 -24.14 -3.47 -9.34
CA GLU A 396 -25.48 -3.06 -8.86
C GLU A 396 -26.29 -4.22 -8.21
N THR A 397 -25.64 -5.31 -7.76
CA THR A 397 -26.36 -6.48 -7.24
C THR A 397 -26.62 -6.33 -5.74
N LEU A 398 -27.87 -6.03 -5.37
CA LEU A 398 -28.30 -6.03 -3.96
C LEU A 398 -28.17 -7.43 -3.36
N LEU A 399 -27.51 -7.53 -2.19
CA LEU A 399 -27.34 -8.77 -1.44
C LEU A 399 -28.33 -8.86 -0.28
N LEU A 400 -28.42 -7.83 0.56
CA LEU A 400 -29.38 -7.73 1.67
C LEU A 400 -29.56 -6.27 2.12
N GLN A 401 -30.58 -6.00 2.92
CA GLN A 401 -30.76 -4.71 3.61
C GLN A 401 -30.64 -4.88 5.12
N ILE A 402 -29.84 -4.03 5.76
CA ILE A 402 -29.70 -3.98 7.22
C ILE A 402 -30.61 -2.88 7.75
N GLU A 403 -31.56 -3.25 8.58
CA GLU A 403 -32.45 -2.33 9.25
C GLU A 403 -32.02 -2.17 10.70
N VAL A 404 -31.48 -1.01 11.03
CA VAL A 404 -31.00 -0.68 12.37
C VAL A 404 -32.10 0.08 13.12
N ARG A 405 -32.55 -0.50 14.25
CA ARG A 405 -33.67 0.01 15.06
C ARG A 405 -33.33 0.16 16.53
#